data_AF-A0A3N5S7X6-F1
#
_entry.id   AF-A0A3N5S7X6-F1
#
_cell.length_a   1.000
_cell.length_b   1.000
_cell.length_c   1.000
_cell.angle_alpha   90.00
_cell.angle_beta   90.00
_cell.angle_gamma   90.00
#
_symmetry.space_group_name_H-M   'P 1'
#
loop_
_entity.id
_entity.type
_entity.pdbx_description
1 polymer ?
#
loop_
_entity_poly.entity_id
_entity_poly.type
_entity_poly.pdbx_seq_one_letter_code
_entity_poly.pdbx_strand_id
1 'polypeptide(L)'
;MKRKFLPAVSLFVILALAACGPKSAPGLSVTDVQNTAVALAMTEIAVTQSAIPTNTLVPPTPTTEMATLAILPTIALETPIIAPITSSNASPTPDCYQPAPLPKDLVGTTVQIKLVNKADGPVSLSMGMYEPNDKGECYTFASSISKNGSEVVTILSGCYWASGYQNGPKPSTPRADYICLTDTTQTRGLTISNNSIGFD
;
A
#
# COMPACT_ATOMS: atom_id res chain seq x y z
N MET A 1 50.19 44.34 11.63
CA MET A 1 49.91 42.92 11.98
C MET A 1 48.43 42.49 11.88
N LYS A 2 47.45 43.35 11.54
CA LYS A 2 46.01 42.98 11.56
C LYS A 2 45.42 42.45 10.23
N ARG A 3 46.16 42.49 9.11
CA ARG A 3 45.65 42.11 7.77
C ARG A 3 45.81 40.62 7.39
N LYS A 4 46.66 39.87 8.09
CA LYS A 4 46.89 38.44 7.83
C LYS A 4 46.11 37.50 8.77
N PHE A 5 45.44 38.05 9.78
CA PHE A 5 44.68 37.29 10.77
C PHE A 5 43.26 36.94 10.30
N LEU A 6 42.69 37.76 9.40
CA LEU A 6 41.34 37.55 8.86
C LEU A 6 41.16 36.24 8.07
N PRO A 7 42.08 35.84 7.16
CA PRO A 7 41.89 34.59 6.41
C PRO A 7 42.07 33.34 7.28
N ALA A 8 42.91 33.40 8.32
CA ALA A 8 43.14 32.28 9.23
C ALA A 8 41.91 31.98 10.10
N VAL A 9 41.20 33.02 10.56
CA VAL A 9 39.97 32.87 11.35
C VAL A 9 38.83 32.30 10.48
N SER A 10 38.71 32.75 9.23
CA SER A 10 37.69 32.23 8.31
C SER A 10 37.88 30.74 7.99
N LEU A 11 39.13 30.28 7.87
CA LEU A 11 39.41 28.88 7.58
C LEU A 11 39.07 27.97 8.78
N PHE A 12 39.28 28.47 10.00
CA PHE A 12 38.97 27.73 11.23
C PHE A 12 37.45 27.55 11.45
N VAL A 13 36.64 28.54 11.06
CA VAL A 13 35.17 28.46 11.15
C VAL A 13 34.61 27.40 10.19
N ILE A 14 35.13 27.33 8.96
CA ILE A 14 34.66 26.32 7.97
C ILE A 14 35.00 24.90 8.43
N LEU A 15 36.16 24.69 9.06
CA LEU A 15 36.54 23.39 9.64
C LEU A 15 35.65 22.98 10.83
N ALA A 16 35.22 23.93 11.65
CA ALA A 16 34.35 23.66 12.79
C ALA A 16 32.92 23.24 12.37
N LEU A 17 32.41 23.77 11.26
CA LEU A 17 31.09 23.38 10.73
C LEU A 17 31.09 21.98 10.09
N ALA A 18 32.24 21.49 9.59
CA ALA A 18 32.35 20.14 9.02
C ALA A 18 32.32 19.02 10.08
N ALA A 19 32.59 19.34 11.35
CA ALA A 19 32.57 18.38 12.45
C ALA A 19 31.17 18.13 13.04
N CYS A 20 30.17 18.94 12.66
CA CYS A 20 28.78 18.80 13.10
C CYS A 20 27.91 18.26 11.96
N GLY A 21 28.30 17.11 11.41
CA GLY A 21 27.45 16.34 10.48
C GLY A 21 26.26 15.70 11.21
N PRO A 22 25.16 15.39 10.50
CA PRO A 22 23.99 14.77 11.10
C PRO A 22 24.37 13.44 11.76
N LYS A 23 24.15 13.34 13.07
CA LYS A 23 24.24 12.09 13.81
C LYS A 23 23.19 11.14 13.23
N SER A 24 23.64 10.01 12.68
CA SER A 24 22.74 8.95 12.22
C SER A 24 21.72 8.64 13.31
N ALA A 25 20.43 8.80 12.99
CA ALA A 25 19.36 8.39 13.88
C ALA A 25 19.55 6.90 14.23
N PRO A 26 19.25 6.47 15.46
CA PRO A 26 19.27 5.04 15.80
C PRO A 26 18.41 4.30 14.77
N GLY A 27 19.03 3.39 14.03
CA GLY A 27 18.32 2.57 13.05
C GLY A 27 17.26 1.77 13.79
N LEU A 28 15.99 1.97 13.43
CA LEU A 28 14.91 1.11 13.92
C LEU A 28 15.27 -0.32 13.54
N SER A 29 15.35 -1.22 14.53
CA SER A 29 15.62 -2.62 14.24
C SER A 29 14.41 -3.19 13.50
N VAL A 30 14.65 -4.08 12.53
CA VAL A 30 13.57 -4.80 11.83
C VAL A 30 12.66 -5.52 12.83
N THR A 31 13.24 -5.98 13.94
CA THR A 31 12.53 -6.61 15.06
C THR A 31 11.55 -5.66 15.75
N ASP A 32 11.89 -4.39 15.95
CA ASP A 32 10.97 -3.42 16.58
C ASP A 32 9.77 -3.10 15.69
N VAL A 33 9.99 -3.03 14.36
CA VAL A 33 8.91 -2.83 13.38
C VAL A 33 7.98 -4.05 13.36
N GLN A 34 8.53 -5.26 13.38
CA GLN A 34 7.75 -6.50 13.41
C GLN A 34 6.93 -6.63 14.71
N ASN A 35 7.54 -6.35 15.87
CA ASN A 35 6.85 -6.41 17.15
C ASN A 35 5.72 -5.38 17.24
N THR A 36 5.92 -4.18 16.67
CA THR A 36 4.88 -3.14 16.60
C THR A 36 3.73 -3.55 15.68
N ALA A 37 4.02 -4.18 14.54
CA ALA A 37 3.00 -4.66 13.61
C ALA A 37 2.13 -5.77 14.23
N VAL A 38 2.75 -6.72 14.94
CA VAL A 38 2.01 -7.78 15.65
C VAL A 38 1.14 -7.21 16.77
N ALA A 39 1.62 -6.21 17.50
CA ALA A 39 0.83 -5.55 18.54
C ALA A 39 -0.41 -4.83 17.98
N LEU A 40 -0.27 -4.16 16.82
CA LEU A 40 -1.40 -3.51 16.14
C LEU A 40 -2.43 -4.53 15.65
N ALA A 41 -1.97 -5.62 15.02
CA ALA A 41 -2.87 -6.67 14.54
C ALA A 41 -3.70 -7.32 15.67
N MET A 42 -3.07 -7.62 16.82
CA MET A 42 -3.78 -8.18 17.97
C MET A 42 -4.79 -7.20 18.58
N THR A 43 -4.52 -5.90 18.49
CA THR A 43 -5.45 -4.85 18.96
C THR A 43 -6.70 -4.77 18.08
N GLU A 44 -6.55 -4.83 16.76
CA GLU A 44 -7.69 -4.82 15.83
C GLU A 44 -8.61 -6.03 16.01
N ILE A 45 -8.03 -7.22 16.21
CA ILE A 45 -8.80 -8.44 16.50
C ILE A 45 -9.60 -8.28 17.80
N ALA A 46 -9.00 -7.72 18.86
CA ALA A 46 -9.70 -7.52 20.13
C ALA A 46 -10.89 -6.56 20.01
N VAL A 47 -10.76 -5.48 19.22
CA VAL A 47 -11.86 -4.53 19.00
C VAL A 47 -13.03 -5.19 18.26
N THR A 48 -12.76 -6.06 17.28
CA THR A 48 -13.86 -6.75 16.55
C THR A 48 -14.68 -7.70 17.44
N GLN A 49 -14.05 -8.38 18.41
CA GLN A 49 -14.77 -9.24 19.34
C GLN A 49 -15.66 -8.46 20.31
N SER A 50 -15.28 -7.22 20.64
CA SER A 50 -16.11 -6.34 21.48
C SER A 50 -17.30 -5.73 20.74
N ALA A 51 -17.31 -5.79 19.41
CA ALA A 51 -18.38 -5.26 18.56
C ALA A 51 -19.48 -6.29 18.24
N ILE A 52 -19.36 -7.54 18.74
CA ILE A 52 -20.45 -8.51 18.62
C ILE A 52 -21.62 -7.99 19.48
N PRO A 53 -22.80 -7.71 18.89
CA PRO A 53 -23.94 -7.20 19.63
C PRO A 53 -24.35 -8.23 20.67
N THR A 54 -24.12 -7.90 21.94
CA THR A 54 -24.62 -8.71 23.05
C THR A 54 -26.14 -8.53 23.06
N ASN A 55 -26.88 -9.58 22.70
CA ASN A 55 -28.34 -9.57 22.77
C ASN A 55 -28.78 -9.32 24.22
N THR A 56 -29.18 -8.09 24.51
CA THR A 56 -29.74 -7.70 25.80
C THR A 56 -31.04 -8.47 26.03
N LEU A 57 -31.03 -9.41 26.98
CA LEU A 57 -32.24 -10.10 27.41
C LEU A 57 -33.19 -9.07 28.04
N VAL A 58 -34.40 -8.97 27.49
CA VAL A 58 -35.47 -8.13 28.04
C VAL A 58 -35.85 -8.65 29.43
N PRO A 59 -36.03 -7.78 30.44
CA PRO A 59 -36.43 -8.21 31.78
C PRO A 59 -37.80 -8.90 31.73
N PRO A 60 -38.01 -10.02 32.46
CA PRO A 60 -39.32 -10.67 32.51
C PRO A 60 -40.33 -9.79 33.26
N THR A 61 -41.46 -9.52 32.62
CA THR A 61 -42.65 -8.90 33.23
C THR A 61 -43.21 -9.83 34.32
N PRO A 62 -43.48 -9.37 35.56
CA PRO A 62 -44.05 -10.22 36.59
C PRO A 62 -45.53 -10.50 36.30
N THR A 63 -45.87 -11.77 36.09
CA THR A 63 -47.27 -12.23 36.06
C THR A 63 -47.49 -13.16 37.24
N THR A 64 -48.57 -12.88 37.98
CA THR A 64 -48.97 -13.42 39.28
C THR A 64 -49.09 -14.95 39.32
N GLU A 65 -48.78 -15.51 40.49
CA GLU A 65 -48.76 -16.94 40.84
C GLU A 65 -50.06 -17.69 40.55
N MET A 66 -49.94 -18.94 40.08
CA MET A 66 -50.72 -20.10 40.54
C MET A 66 -50.02 -21.40 40.15
N ALA A 67 -49.84 -22.29 41.13
CA ALA A 67 -49.17 -23.58 40.99
C ALA A 67 -50.12 -24.68 40.50
N THR A 68 -49.70 -25.53 39.54
CA THR A 68 -49.96 -26.98 39.57
C THR A 68 -49.03 -27.73 38.60
N LEU A 69 -48.56 -28.92 39.02
CA LEU A 69 -47.64 -29.80 38.32
C LEU A 69 -48.09 -30.20 36.90
N ALA A 70 -47.17 -30.15 35.94
CA ALA A 70 -47.18 -31.04 34.78
C ALA A 70 -45.73 -31.31 34.32
N ILE A 71 -45.40 -32.59 34.20
CA ILE A 71 -44.12 -33.13 33.74
C ILE A 71 -43.95 -32.74 32.27
N LEU A 72 -43.01 -31.85 31.93
CA LEU A 72 -42.60 -31.59 30.55
C LEU A 72 -41.26 -32.30 30.28
N PRO A 73 -41.11 -32.96 29.11
CA PRO A 73 -39.88 -33.65 28.77
C PRO A 73 -38.75 -32.63 28.66
N THR A 74 -37.63 -32.92 29.31
CA THR A 74 -36.37 -32.20 29.11
C THR A 74 -35.94 -32.40 27.66
N ILE A 75 -36.28 -31.46 26.78
CA ILE A 75 -35.61 -31.35 25.49
C ILE A 75 -34.19 -30.92 25.81
N ALA A 76 -33.25 -31.85 25.69
CA ALA A 76 -31.84 -31.53 25.69
C ALA A 76 -31.59 -30.54 24.55
N LEU A 77 -31.22 -29.31 24.90
CA LEU A 77 -30.82 -28.31 23.94
C LEU A 77 -29.48 -28.77 23.37
N GLU A 78 -29.51 -29.38 22.18
CA GLU A 78 -28.31 -29.66 21.41
C GLU A 78 -27.60 -28.33 21.18
N THR A 79 -26.49 -28.15 21.87
CA THR A 79 -25.56 -27.07 21.56
C THR A 79 -25.06 -27.36 20.14
N PRO A 80 -25.24 -26.43 19.18
CA PRO A 80 -24.67 -26.64 17.86
C PRO A 80 -23.16 -26.76 18.04
N ILE A 81 -22.63 -27.96 17.82
CA ILE A 81 -21.20 -28.17 17.65
C ILE A 81 -20.87 -27.48 16.34
N ILE A 82 -20.47 -26.22 16.44
CA ILE A 82 -19.81 -25.51 15.35
C ILE A 82 -18.52 -26.28 15.13
N ALA A 83 -18.50 -27.12 14.09
CA ALA A 83 -17.26 -27.71 13.62
C ALA A 83 -16.28 -26.54 13.38
N PRO A 84 -15.02 -26.64 13.84
CA PRO A 84 -14.04 -25.62 13.52
C PRO A 84 -14.03 -25.46 12.01
N ILE A 85 -14.37 -24.26 11.55
CA ILE A 85 -14.19 -23.83 10.16
C ILE A 85 -12.72 -24.12 9.83
N THR A 86 -12.49 -25.20 9.11
CA THR A 86 -11.22 -25.42 8.43
C THR A 86 -11.22 -24.38 7.31
N SER A 87 -10.66 -23.21 7.62
CA SER A 87 -10.28 -22.25 6.60
C SER A 87 -9.26 -22.97 5.73
N SER A 88 -9.74 -23.56 4.64
CA SER A 88 -8.91 -24.06 3.56
C SER A 88 -8.17 -22.85 3.00
N ASN A 89 -6.89 -22.72 3.40
CA ASN A 89 -5.93 -21.73 2.92
C ASN A 89 -6.51 -20.33 2.69
N ALA A 90 -6.53 -19.51 3.76
CA ALA A 90 -6.23 -18.10 3.55
C ALA A 90 -4.79 -18.01 3.05
N SER A 91 -4.59 -18.17 1.74
CA SER A 91 -3.37 -17.70 1.11
C SER A 91 -3.30 -16.20 1.43
N PRO A 92 -2.16 -15.67 1.91
CA PRO A 92 -2.04 -14.23 2.08
C PRO A 92 -2.43 -13.57 0.76
N THR A 93 -3.38 -12.63 0.80
CA THR A 93 -3.70 -11.80 -0.35
C THR A 93 -2.37 -11.22 -0.85
N PRO A 94 -1.99 -11.42 -2.12
CA PRO A 94 -0.69 -10.97 -2.59
C PRO A 94 -0.57 -9.46 -2.39
N ASP A 95 0.51 -9.02 -1.75
CA ASP A 95 0.80 -7.61 -1.57
C ASP A 95 1.28 -7.01 -2.90
N CYS A 96 0.41 -6.26 -3.55
CA CYS A 96 0.67 -5.59 -4.82
C CYS A 96 1.64 -4.38 -4.72
N TYR A 97 2.00 -3.96 -3.50
CA TYR A 97 2.89 -2.82 -3.26
C TYR A 97 4.38 -3.20 -3.31
N GLN A 98 4.70 -4.44 -3.70
CA GLN A 98 6.07 -4.89 -3.88
C GLN A 98 6.65 -4.38 -5.22
N PRO A 99 7.92 -3.97 -5.26
CA PRO A 99 8.55 -3.55 -6.51
C PRO A 99 8.60 -4.71 -7.50
N ALA A 100 8.35 -4.42 -8.79
CA ALA A 100 8.44 -5.42 -9.84
C ALA A 100 9.87 -5.97 -9.96
N PRO A 101 10.04 -7.28 -10.18
CA PRO A 101 11.34 -7.85 -10.49
C PRO A 101 11.79 -7.35 -11.86
N LEU A 102 13.08 -7.57 -12.16
CA LEU A 102 13.62 -7.19 -13.46
C LEU A 102 12.86 -7.93 -14.58
N PRO A 103 12.78 -7.35 -15.80
CA PRO A 103 11.83 -7.77 -16.82
C PRO A 103 11.89 -9.24 -17.27
N LYS A 104 12.97 -9.96 -16.93
CA LYS A 104 13.16 -11.37 -17.30
C LYS A 104 12.40 -12.35 -16.41
N ASP A 105 11.92 -11.90 -15.25
CA ASP A 105 11.33 -12.75 -14.23
C ASP A 105 9.80 -12.64 -14.16
N LEU A 106 9.19 -11.80 -15.00
CA LEU A 106 7.73 -11.69 -15.12
C LEU A 106 7.20 -12.93 -15.86
N VAL A 107 6.36 -13.71 -15.18
CA VAL A 107 5.88 -15.01 -15.69
C VAL A 107 4.50 -14.90 -16.35
N GLY A 108 3.66 -13.98 -15.88
CA GLY A 108 2.32 -13.75 -16.42
C GLY A 108 2.32 -12.96 -17.72
N THR A 109 1.11 -12.76 -18.26
CA THR A 109 0.93 -12.05 -19.53
C THR A 109 1.48 -10.62 -19.41
N THR A 110 2.41 -10.25 -20.28
CA THR A 110 2.98 -8.90 -20.32
C THR A 110 2.43 -8.05 -21.46
N VAL A 111 2.37 -6.74 -21.26
CA VAL A 111 2.03 -5.72 -22.26
C VAL A 111 3.18 -4.73 -22.41
N GLN A 112 3.39 -4.23 -23.62
CA GLN A 112 4.30 -3.12 -23.87
C GLN A 112 3.52 -1.82 -23.91
N ILE A 113 3.92 -0.83 -23.12
CA ILE A 113 3.29 0.48 -23.10
C ILE A 113 4.34 1.55 -23.39
N LYS A 114 3.93 2.62 -24.06
CA LYS A 114 4.78 3.79 -24.28
C LYS A 114 4.40 4.87 -23.28
N LEU A 115 5.22 5.10 -22.27
CA LEU A 115 5.09 6.21 -21.35
C LEU A 115 5.49 7.50 -22.08
N VAL A 116 4.66 8.54 -22.02
CA VAL A 116 4.91 9.82 -22.68
C VAL A 116 4.74 10.94 -21.66
N ASN A 117 5.81 11.68 -21.38
CA ASN A 117 5.74 12.83 -20.49
C ASN A 117 5.45 14.11 -21.29
N LYS A 118 4.25 14.66 -21.16
CA LYS A 118 3.85 15.97 -21.70
C LYS A 118 3.81 17.07 -20.63
N ALA A 119 4.25 16.78 -19.41
CA ALA A 119 4.26 17.73 -18.31
C ALA A 119 5.44 18.70 -18.40
N ASP A 120 5.38 19.81 -17.65
CA ASP A 120 6.35 20.91 -17.77
C ASP A 120 7.76 20.62 -17.19
N GLY A 121 8.01 19.41 -16.70
CA GLY A 121 9.24 18.97 -16.04
C GLY A 121 9.41 17.45 -16.09
N PRO A 122 10.54 16.90 -15.61
CA PRO A 122 10.69 15.47 -15.41
C PRO A 122 9.63 14.92 -14.45
N VAL A 123 9.22 13.67 -14.67
CA VAL A 123 8.24 12.96 -13.84
C VAL A 123 8.84 11.68 -13.29
N SER A 124 8.71 11.49 -11.98
CA SER A 124 8.87 10.18 -11.32
C SER A 124 7.50 9.52 -11.23
N LEU A 125 7.27 8.50 -12.05
CA LEU A 125 6.01 7.76 -12.15
C LEU A 125 6.06 6.50 -11.29
N SER A 126 4.99 6.23 -10.56
CA SER A 126 4.70 4.96 -9.90
C SER A 126 3.36 4.43 -10.37
N MET A 127 3.28 3.14 -10.66
CA MET A 127 2.07 2.44 -11.07
C MET A 127 1.96 1.14 -10.30
N GLY A 128 0.85 0.88 -9.61
CA GLY A 128 0.64 -0.36 -8.89
C GLY A 128 -0.59 -1.09 -9.38
N MET A 129 -0.51 -2.42 -9.47
CA MET A 129 -1.65 -3.26 -9.82
C MET A 129 -2.69 -3.27 -8.69
N TYR A 130 -3.97 -3.29 -9.05
CA TYR A 130 -5.06 -3.46 -8.07
C TYR A 130 -5.25 -4.91 -7.65
N GLU A 131 -5.02 -5.84 -8.57
CA GLU A 131 -5.29 -7.25 -8.40
C GLU A 131 -4.16 -8.07 -9.02
N PRO A 132 -3.84 -9.25 -8.46
CA PRO A 132 -2.88 -10.16 -9.06
C PRO A 132 -3.33 -10.67 -10.43
N ASN A 133 -2.39 -10.98 -11.30
CA ASN A 133 -2.67 -11.62 -12.59
C ASN A 133 -3.04 -13.12 -12.44
N ASP A 134 -3.21 -13.80 -13.57
CA ASP A 134 -3.55 -15.24 -13.64
C ASP A 134 -2.47 -16.18 -13.07
N LYS A 135 -1.27 -15.66 -12.79
CA LYS A 135 -0.15 -16.37 -12.14
C LYS A 135 0.05 -15.96 -10.68
N GLY A 136 -0.82 -15.11 -10.14
CA GLY A 136 -0.72 -14.60 -8.77
C GLY A 136 0.37 -13.53 -8.60
N GLU A 137 0.92 -12.98 -9.68
CA GLU A 137 1.88 -11.89 -9.61
C GLU A 137 1.16 -10.54 -9.50
N CYS A 138 1.67 -9.67 -8.64
CA CYS A 138 1.17 -8.32 -8.47
C CYS A 138 2.31 -7.42 -8.04
N TYR A 139 2.57 -6.34 -8.79
CA TYR A 139 3.73 -5.49 -8.55
C TYR A 139 3.44 -4.00 -8.73
N THR A 140 4.32 -3.19 -8.16
CA THR A 140 4.47 -1.76 -8.41
C THR A 140 5.65 -1.51 -9.33
N PHE A 141 5.40 -0.78 -10.41
CA PHE A 141 6.36 -0.33 -11.39
C PHE A 141 6.70 1.14 -11.14
N ALA A 142 7.96 1.49 -11.29
CA ALA A 142 8.42 2.87 -11.20
C ALA A 142 9.31 3.21 -12.41
N SER A 143 9.12 4.40 -12.96
CA SER A 143 9.98 4.94 -14.02
C SER A 143 10.22 6.44 -13.81
N SER A 144 11.37 6.93 -14.26
CA SER A 144 11.69 8.36 -14.29
C SER A 144 11.79 8.81 -15.75
N ILE A 145 10.89 9.70 -16.16
CA ILE A 145 10.76 10.13 -17.54
C ILE A 145 11.19 11.60 -17.62
N SER A 146 12.17 11.90 -18.47
CA SER A 146 12.63 13.27 -18.69
C SER A 146 11.50 14.17 -19.22
N LYS A 147 11.64 15.48 -19.10
CA LYS A 147 10.71 16.43 -19.73
C LYS A 147 10.60 16.16 -21.23
N ASN A 148 9.38 16.09 -21.76
CA ASN A 148 9.09 15.72 -23.15
C ASN A 148 9.66 14.35 -23.58
N GLY A 149 10.05 13.53 -22.60
CA GLY A 149 10.62 12.21 -22.80
C GLY A 149 9.54 11.17 -23.06
N SER A 150 9.98 10.04 -23.62
CA SER A 150 9.14 8.87 -23.77
C SER A 150 9.98 7.60 -23.63
N GLU A 151 9.39 6.60 -22.99
CA GLU A 151 10.02 5.31 -22.74
C GLU A 151 9.02 4.20 -23.06
N VAL A 152 9.49 3.10 -23.67
CA VAL A 152 8.68 1.89 -23.83
C VAL A 152 9.06 0.93 -22.72
N VAL A 153 8.07 0.50 -21.94
CA VAL A 153 8.26 -0.43 -20.82
C VAL A 153 7.39 -1.66 -21.01
N THR A 154 7.91 -2.81 -20.58
CA THR A 154 7.16 -4.07 -20.50
C THR A 154 6.70 -4.26 -19.06
N ILE A 155 5.40 -4.41 -18.87
CA ILE A 155 4.77 -4.59 -17.56
C ILE A 155 3.77 -5.75 -17.63
N LEU A 156 3.23 -6.18 -16.48
CA LEU A 156 2.18 -7.18 -16.45
C LEU A 156 0.86 -6.62 -17.01
N SER A 157 0.07 -7.47 -17.66
CA SER A 157 -1.29 -7.15 -18.05
C SER A 157 -2.16 -7.04 -16.80
N GLY A 158 -2.95 -5.98 -16.67
CA GLY A 158 -3.82 -5.78 -15.51
C GLY A 158 -4.38 -4.37 -15.40
N CYS A 159 -5.08 -4.09 -14.29
CA CYS A 159 -5.58 -2.76 -13.98
C CYS A 159 -4.75 -2.12 -12.86
N TYR A 160 -4.45 -0.84 -13.05
CA TYR A 160 -3.44 -0.10 -12.30
C TYR A 160 -4.00 1.20 -11.75
N TRP A 161 -3.51 1.61 -10.59
CA TRP A 161 -3.44 3.02 -10.22
C TRP A 161 -2.11 3.60 -10.71
N ALA A 162 -2.07 4.89 -10.98
CA ALA A 162 -0.86 5.60 -11.35
C ALA A 162 -0.74 6.93 -10.62
N SER A 163 0.46 7.26 -10.16
CA SER A 163 0.78 8.56 -9.57
C SER A 163 2.15 9.02 -10.08
N GLY A 164 2.21 10.25 -10.56
CA GLY A 164 3.46 10.92 -10.91
C GLY A 164 3.81 11.98 -9.88
N TYR A 165 5.11 12.21 -9.69
CA TYR A 165 5.62 13.44 -9.10
C TYR A 165 6.37 14.21 -10.18
N GLN A 166 5.80 15.35 -10.59
CA GLN A 166 6.42 16.23 -11.57
C GLN A 166 7.22 17.31 -10.85
N ASN A 167 8.49 17.46 -11.26
CA ASN A 167 9.38 18.49 -10.74
C ASN A 167 9.70 19.50 -11.85
N GLY A 168 8.75 20.38 -12.15
CA GLY A 168 8.90 21.47 -13.10
C GLY A 168 8.70 22.86 -12.48
N PRO A 169 8.59 23.91 -13.31
CA PRO A 169 8.33 25.27 -12.85
C PRO A 169 7.07 25.40 -11.99
N LYS A 170 6.10 24.53 -12.23
CA LYS A 170 4.90 24.34 -11.42
C LYS A 170 4.83 22.86 -11.03
N PRO A 171 5.34 22.48 -9.85
CA PRO A 171 5.28 21.11 -9.36
C PRO A 171 3.84 20.61 -9.33
N SER A 172 3.63 19.36 -9.72
CA SER A 172 2.32 18.74 -9.71
C SER A 172 2.39 17.24 -9.45
N THR A 173 1.25 16.66 -9.09
CA THR A 173 1.11 15.23 -8.79
C THR A 173 0.01 14.61 -9.65
N PRO A 174 0.25 14.41 -10.97
CA PRO A 174 -0.74 13.81 -11.84
C PRO A 174 -1.08 12.40 -11.37
N ARG A 175 -2.36 12.04 -11.43
CA ARG A 175 -2.85 10.74 -10.96
C ARG A 175 -3.84 10.15 -11.95
N ALA A 176 -4.00 8.84 -11.87
CA ALA A 176 -5.11 8.11 -12.42
C ALA A 176 -5.48 6.98 -11.46
N ASP A 177 -6.73 6.96 -11.04
CA ASP A 177 -7.19 5.97 -10.09
C ASP A 177 -7.46 4.63 -10.76
N TYR A 178 -7.67 4.55 -12.07
CA TYR A 178 -7.96 3.26 -12.71
C TYR A 178 -7.58 3.26 -14.20
N ILE A 179 -6.57 2.47 -14.56
CA ILE A 179 -6.10 2.28 -15.94
C ILE A 179 -5.90 0.79 -16.19
N CYS A 180 -6.61 0.20 -17.17
CA CYS A 180 -6.41 -1.19 -17.55
C CYS A 180 -5.51 -1.31 -18.79
N LEU A 181 -4.45 -2.09 -18.64
CA LEU A 181 -3.40 -2.33 -19.61
C LEU A 181 -3.46 -3.81 -19.97
N THR A 182 -4.38 -4.16 -20.88
CA THR A 182 -4.69 -5.55 -21.25
C THR A 182 -4.49 -5.86 -22.73
N ASP A 183 -4.24 -4.83 -23.55
CA ASP A 183 -3.99 -5.00 -24.98
C ASP A 183 -2.56 -5.49 -25.22
N THR A 184 -2.41 -6.78 -25.55
CA THR A 184 -1.13 -7.41 -25.88
C THR A 184 -0.72 -7.24 -27.34
N THR A 185 -1.62 -6.70 -28.18
CA THR A 185 -1.42 -6.62 -29.64
C THR A 185 -0.84 -5.28 -30.08
N GLN A 186 -1.03 -4.23 -29.27
CA GLN A 186 -0.61 -2.87 -29.61
C GLN A 186 0.06 -2.17 -28.44
N THR A 187 1.16 -1.47 -28.72
CA THR A 187 1.79 -0.56 -27.76
C THR A 187 0.97 0.72 -27.65
N ARG A 188 0.16 0.84 -26.60
CA ARG A 188 -0.61 2.05 -26.29
C ARG A 188 0.28 3.11 -25.64
N GLY A 189 0.03 4.38 -25.97
CA GLY A 189 0.68 5.53 -25.33
C GLY A 189 -0.05 5.91 -24.05
N LEU A 190 0.64 5.87 -22.91
CA LEU A 190 0.16 6.40 -21.65
C LEU A 190 0.78 7.79 -21.44
N THR A 191 -0.04 8.82 -21.61
CA THR A 191 0.36 10.21 -21.52
C THR A 191 0.22 10.73 -20.10
N ILE A 192 1.28 11.37 -19.63
CA ILE A 192 1.37 12.02 -18.34
C ILE A 192 1.36 13.53 -18.59
N SER A 193 0.26 14.15 -18.23
CA SER A 193 0.08 15.61 -18.27
C SER A 193 0.35 16.21 -16.89
N ASN A 194 0.24 17.54 -16.77
CA ASN A 194 0.45 18.21 -15.48
C ASN A 194 -0.52 17.71 -14.38
N ASN A 195 -1.77 17.37 -14.73
CA ASN A 195 -2.82 17.08 -13.74
C ASN A 195 -3.44 15.68 -13.87
N SER A 196 -3.08 14.91 -14.90
CA SER A 196 -3.72 13.63 -15.19
C SER A 196 -2.76 12.67 -15.87
N ILE A 197 -3.08 11.38 -15.74
CA ILE A 197 -2.44 10.28 -16.45
C ILE A 197 -3.54 9.54 -17.22
N GLY A 198 -3.32 9.21 -18.49
CA GLY A 198 -4.33 8.52 -19.28
C GLY A 198 -3.85 8.20 -20.69
N PHE A 199 -4.68 7.49 -21.45
CA PHE A 199 -4.43 7.28 -22.87
C PHE A 199 -4.83 8.53 -23.66
N ASP A 200 -4.05 8.85 -24.69
CA ASP A 200 -4.41 9.86 -25.70
C ASP A 200 -5.49 9.31 -26.67
#